data_AF-A0A2V9MX97-F1
#
_entry.id   AF-A0A2V9MX97-F1
#
_cell.length_a   1.000
_cell.length_b   1.000
_cell.length_c   1.000
_cell.angle_alpha   90.00
_cell.angle_beta   90.00
_cell.angle_gamma   90.00
#
_symmetry.space_group_name_H-M   'P 1'
#
loop_
_entity.id
_entity.type
_entity.pdbx_description
1 polymer ?
#
loop_
_entity_poly.entity_id
_entity_poly.type
_entity_poly.pdbx_seq_one_letter_code
_entity_poly.pdbx_strand_id
1 'polypeptide(L)'
;MVSKCANPDCVATFRYFHVGKLFRIETSAGLERRHSMGQDDAVLDHPRLRRLEFYWLCDKCASKMTLVFDRDAGMSVRANSRAESAAA
;
A
#
# COMPACT_ATOMS: atom_id res chain seq x y z
N MET A 1 -9.18 -4.16 4.24
CA MET A 1 -8.70 -4.65 5.55
C MET A 1 -7.40 -5.40 5.33
N VAL A 2 -6.40 -5.20 6.20
CA VAL A 2 -5.11 -5.89 6.11
C VAL A 2 -5.16 -7.14 6.96
N SER A 3 -4.87 -8.30 6.38
CA SER A 3 -4.95 -9.61 7.06
C SER A 3 -3.60 -10.27 7.26
N LYS A 4 -2.63 -9.98 6.39
CA LYS A 4 -1.30 -10.62 6.37
C LYS A 4 -0.20 -9.59 6.13
N CYS A 5 1.03 -9.99 6.43
CA CYS A 5 2.22 -9.24 6.08
C CYS A 5 2.29 -9.05 4.56
N ALA A 6 2.68 -7.85 4.11
CA ALA A 6 2.87 -7.55 2.70
C ALA A 6 4.14 -8.19 2.11
N ASN A 7 5.02 -8.72 2.96
CA ASN A 7 6.14 -9.54 2.51
C ASN A 7 5.63 -10.95 2.12
N PRO A 8 5.76 -11.38 0.85
CA PRO A 8 5.30 -12.69 0.41
C PRO A 8 5.99 -13.86 1.10
N ASP A 9 7.23 -13.68 1.56
CA ASP A 9 7.98 -14.71 2.29
C ASP A 9 7.58 -14.80 3.77
N CYS A 10 6.69 -13.91 4.24
CA CYS A 10 6.29 -13.83 5.63
C CYS A 10 4.85 -14.33 5.82
N VAL A 11 4.69 -15.35 6.66
CA VAL A 11 3.39 -15.90 7.08
C VAL A 11 2.75 -15.18 8.26
N ALA A 12 3.31 -14.04 8.69
CA ALA A 12 2.77 -13.29 9.82
C ALA A 12 1.37 -12.74 9.50
N THR A 13 0.43 -12.98 10.41
CA THR A 13 -0.95 -12.49 10.32
C THR A 13 -1.10 -11.21 11.12
N PHE A 14 -1.90 -10.26 10.61
CA PHE A 14 -2.21 -9.02 11.32
C PHE A 14 -3.16 -9.31 12.49
N ARG A 15 -2.59 -9.53 13.68
CA ARG A 15 -3.37 -9.83 14.91
C ARG A 15 -3.55 -8.61 15.81
N TYR A 16 -2.56 -7.73 15.85
CA TYR A 16 -2.52 -6.60 16.79
C TYR A 16 -2.00 -5.33 16.09
N PHE A 17 -2.71 -4.22 16.27
CA PHE A 17 -2.38 -2.93 15.66
C PHE A 17 -1.04 -2.34 16.12
N HIS A 18 -0.56 -2.71 17.30
CA HIS A 18 0.68 -2.19 17.90
C HIS A 18 1.94 -2.96 17.48
N VAL A 19 1.81 -4.03 16.69
CA VAL A 19 2.95 -4.82 16.24
C VAL A 19 3.20 -4.54 14.76
N GLY A 20 4.39 -4.05 14.43
CA GLY A 20 4.80 -3.76 13.05
C GLY A 20 4.41 -2.36 12.57
N LYS A 21 4.37 -2.18 11.25
CA LYS A 21 4.22 -0.88 10.61
C LYS A 21 3.12 -0.91 9.56
N LEU A 22 2.15 0.00 9.70
CA LEU A 22 1.06 0.19 8.75
C LEU A 22 1.41 1.29 7.76
N PHE A 23 1.23 1.01 6.49
CA PHE A 23 1.44 1.93 5.38
C PHE A 23 0.09 2.23 4.75
N ARG A 24 -0.19 3.53 4.56
CA ARG A 24 -1.42 4.01 3.90
C ARG A 24 -1.04 4.60 2.56
N ILE A 25 -1.73 4.18 1.52
CA ILE A 25 -1.54 4.68 0.17
C ILE A 25 -2.87 5.20 -0.34
N GLU A 26 -2.79 6.40 -0.91
CA GLU A 26 -3.91 7.05 -1.57
C GLU A 26 -3.67 6.99 -3.07
N THR A 27 -4.31 6.01 -3.73
CA THR A 27 -4.25 5.89 -5.18
C THR A 27 -5.44 6.64 -5.77
N SER A 28 -5.18 7.64 -6.61
CA SER A 28 -6.23 8.32 -7.38
C SER A 28 -6.67 7.43 -8.56
N ALA A 29 -7.18 6.23 -8.27
CA ALA A 29 -7.56 5.22 -9.26
C ALA A 29 -8.84 5.58 -10.06
N GLY A 30 -9.33 6.81 -9.92
CA GLY A 30 -10.57 7.29 -10.54
C GLY A 30 -10.41 7.95 -11.91
N LEU A 31 -9.20 8.12 -12.44
CA LEU A 31 -9.00 8.70 -13.78
C LEU A 31 -8.89 7.63 -14.87
N GLU A 32 -8.07 6.59 -14.71
CA GLU A 32 -7.82 5.64 -15.82
C GLU A 32 -8.95 4.65 -16.08
N ARG A 33 -9.68 4.21 -15.04
CA ARG A 33 -10.69 3.15 -15.22
C ARG A 33 -12.00 3.62 -15.88
N ARG A 34 -12.20 4.93 -16.04
CA ARG A 34 -13.36 5.49 -16.75
C ARG A 34 -13.09 5.75 -18.24
N HIS A 35 -11.83 5.73 -18.67
CA HIS A 35 -11.52 5.86 -20.10
C HIS A 35 -11.77 4.55 -20.89
N SER A 36 -11.96 3.42 -20.21
CA SER A 36 -12.17 2.10 -20.83
C SER A 36 -13.60 1.56 -20.75
N MET A 37 -14.53 2.28 -20.12
CA MET A 37 -15.96 1.96 -20.14
C MET A 37 -16.73 3.20 -20.56
N GLY A 38 -16.95 3.35 -21.87
CA GLY A 38 -17.76 4.42 -22.42
C GLY A 38 -19.17 4.35 -21.85
N GLN A 39 -19.60 5.40 -21.17
CA GLN A 39 -20.99 5.73 -20.86
C GLN A 39 -20.96 7.17 -20.32
N ASP A 40 -21.23 8.14 -21.17
CA ASP A 40 -22.53 8.80 -21.33
C ASP A 40 -22.81 9.83 -20.22
N ASP A 41 -23.36 10.94 -20.67
CA ASP A 41 -23.67 12.19 -19.99
C ASP A 41 -24.34 12.00 -18.62
N ALA A 42 -23.74 12.55 -17.55
CA ALA A 42 -24.48 13.13 -16.41
C ALA A 42 -23.53 13.70 -15.35
N VAL A 43 -23.62 15.02 -15.22
CA VAL A 43 -23.29 15.83 -14.05
C VAL A 43 -23.75 15.15 -12.76
N LEU A 44 -22.83 14.56 -11.98
CA LEU A 44 -23.01 14.35 -10.55
C LEU A 44 -21.65 14.40 -9.86
N ASP A 45 -21.56 15.30 -8.90
CA ASP A 45 -20.53 15.57 -7.90
C ASP A 45 -20.07 14.30 -7.15
N HIS A 46 -19.44 13.36 -7.85
CA HIS A 46 -18.87 12.17 -7.24
C HIS A 46 -17.48 12.55 -6.74
N PRO A 47 -17.26 12.65 -5.41
CA PRO A 47 -15.93 12.96 -4.88
C PRO A 47 -14.98 11.92 -5.45
N ARG A 48 -13.97 12.39 -6.19
CA ARG A 48 -12.95 11.55 -6.84
C ARG A 48 -12.57 10.46 -5.85
N LEU A 49 -13.05 9.24 -6.06
CA LEU A 49 -12.95 8.16 -5.08
C LEU A 49 -11.47 7.82 -4.94
N ARG A 50 -10.81 8.46 -3.95
CA ARG A 50 -9.43 8.16 -3.58
C ARG A 50 -9.46 6.73 -3.05
N ARG A 51 -8.84 5.81 -3.79
CA ARG A 51 -8.74 4.43 -3.34
C ARG A 51 -7.68 4.40 -2.26
N LEU A 52 -8.13 4.31 -1.01
CA LEU A 52 -7.28 4.14 0.16
C LEU A 52 -6.94 2.67 0.31
N GLU A 53 -5.68 2.33 0.13
CA GLU A 53 -5.15 0.98 0.34
C GLU A 53 -4.22 0.98 1.54
N PHE A 54 -4.37 -0.05 2.38
CA PHE A 54 -3.56 -0.24 3.57
C PHE A 54 -2.72 -1.48 3.40
N TYR A 55 -1.45 -1.37 3.78
CA TYR A 55 -0.49 -2.46 3.77
C TYR A 55 0.20 -2.53 5.13
N TRP A 56 0.58 -3.73 5.56
CA TRP A 56 1.20 -3.92 6.85
C TRP A 56 2.44 -4.80 6.71
N LEU A 57 3.51 -4.40 7.37
CA LEU A 57 4.67 -5.25 7.60
C LEU A 57 4.73 -5.57 9.09
N CYS A 58 4.95 -6.84 9.43
CA CYS A 58 5.23 -7.22 10.80
C CYS A 58 6.55 -6.58 11.28
N ASP A 59 6.74 -6.48 12.59
CA ASP A 59 7.89 -5.78 13.18
C ASP A 59 9.24 -6.23 12.61
N LYS A 60 9.46 -7.55 12.50
CA LYS A 60 10.67 -8.13 11.90
C LYS A 60 10.90 -7.72 10.45
N CYS A 61 9.83 -7.63 9.65
CA CYS A 61 9.94 -7.19 8.26
C CYS A 61 10.14 -5.67 8.20
N ALA A 62 9.37 -4.90 8.96
CA ALA A 62 9.47 -3.45 8.99
C ALA A 62 10.87 -2.93 9.38
N SER A 63 11.62 -3.70 10.19
CA SER A 63 13.00 -3.38 10.54
C SER A 63 14.01 -3.58 9.41
N LYS A 64 13.73 -4.47 8.44
CA LYS A 64 14.67 -4.84 7.36
C LYS A 64 14.26 -4.29 5.99
N MET A 65 12.96 -4.09 5.80
CA MET A 65 12.36 -3.77 4.52
C MET A 65 11.25 -2.73 4.71
N THR A 66 10.98 -2.01 3.64
CA THR A 66 9.90 -1.04 3.53
C THR A 66 9.09 -1.32 2.28
N LEU A 67 7.89 -0.75 2.23
CA LEU A 67 7.08 -0.76 1.03
C LEU A 67 7.35 0.47 0.18
N VAL A 68 7.40 0.27 -1.14
CA VAL A 68 7.56 1.31 -2.15
C VAL A 68 6.42 1.19 -3.13
N PHE A 69 5.72 2.30 -3.33
CA PHE A 69 4.67 2.42 -4.34
C PHE A 69 5.28 2.95 -5.63
N ASP A 70 5.21 2.14 -6.68
CA ASP A 70 5.53 2.54 -8.05
C ASP A 70 4.22 2.75 -8.83
N ARG A 71 4.19 3.73 -9.72
CA ARG A 71 3.01 4.00 -10.56
C ARG A 71 2.81 2.91 -11.61
N ASP A 72 3.90 2.34 -12.12
CA ASP A 72 3.84 1.34 -13.20
C ASP A 72 3.75 -0.09 -12.66
N ALA A 73 4.49 -0.40 -11.58
CA ALA A 73 4.56 -1.74 -11.00
C ALA A 73 3.63 -1.94 -9.79
N GLY A 74 3.06 -0.88 -9.24
CA GLY A 74 2.26 -0.93 -8.03
C GLY A 74 3.10 -1.08 -6.76
N MET A 75 2.56 -1.80 -5.77
CA MET A 75 3.21 -1.96 -4.46
C MET A 75 4.27 -3.04 -4.45
N SER A 76 5.49 -2.67 -4.07
CA SER A 76 6.62 -3.59 -3.94
C SER A 76 7.31 -3.47 -2.58
N VAL A 77 7.93 -4.57 -2.14
CA VAL A 77 8.75 -4.62 -0.92
C VAL A 77 10.21 -4.37 -1.33
N ARG A 78 10.90 -3.46 -0.65
CA ARG A 78 12.32 -3.16 -0.88
C ARG A 78 13.10 -3.16 0.43
N ALA A 79 14.37 -3.55 0.37
CA ALA A 79 15.25 -3.47 1.53
C ALA A 79 15.37 -2.01 2.02
N ASN A 80 15.33 -1.82 3.34
CA ASN A 80 15.38 -0.51 3.95
C ASN A 80 16.83 -0.14 4.25
N SER A 81 17.56 0.36 3.24
CA SER A 81 18.97 0.76 3.40
C SER A 81 19.17 1.87 4.43
N ARG A 82 18.14 2.68 4.74
CA ARG A 82 18.18 3.69 5.82
C ARG A 82 18.13 3.09 7.23
N ALA A 83 17.57 1.89 7.41
CA ALA A 83 17.60 1.22 8.72
C ALA A 83 18.99 0.67 9.05
N GLU A 84 19.77 0.28 8.04
CA GLU A 84 21.14 -0.20 8.23
C GLU A 84 22.09 0.93 8.68
N SER A 85 21.87 2.17 8.24
CA SER A 85 22.74 3.31 8.60
C SER A 85 22.46 3.93 9.97
N ALA A 86 21.36 3.56 10.64
CA ALA A 86 20.99 4.11 11.96
C ALA A 86 21.34 3.17 13.14
N ALA A 87 21.89 1.99 12.85
CA ALA A 87 22.30 0.99 13.84
C ALA A 87 23.82 0.89 14.01
N ALA A 88 24.59 1.82 13.42
CA ALA A 88 26.05 1.91 13.52
C ALA A 88 26.49 3.00 14.51
#